data_AF-A0A6A8LU75-F1
#
_entry.id   AF-A0A6A8LU75-F1
#
_cell.length_a   1.000
_cell.length_b   1.000
_cell.length_c   1.000
_cell.angle_alpha   90.00
_cell.angle_beta   90.00
_cell.angle_gamma   90.00
#
_symmetry.space_group_name_H-M   'P 1'
#
loop_
_entity.id
_entity.type
_entity.pdbx_description
1 polymer ?
#
loop_
_entity_poly.entity_id
_entity_poly.type
_entity_poly.pdbx_seq_one_letter_code
_entity_poly.pdbx_strand_id
1 'polypeptide(L)'
;KSAYEVAKERYAEIGVDTEKAIEQLSKVKLSIHSWQGDDIHGFLNPDQELTGGIGVSGNYPGIARTPDELTQDLHEGLSLIPGKHKIQLHTLYAVTDRKKDFDEVGPEDFKYWVDWAKEEGVGLDMNGTFFSHPKVKH
;
A
#
# COMPACT_ATOMS: atom_id res chain seq x y z
N LYS A 1 3.41 -32.22 21.52
CA LYS A 1 2.34 -31.28 21.10
C LYS A 1 2.99 -29.99 20.62
N SER A 2 2.53 -29.40 19.52
CA SER A 2 3.03 -28.08 19.09
C SER A 2 2.52 -26.99 20.02
N ALA A 3 3.14 -25.80 20.00
CA ALA A 3 2.65 -24.65 20.76
C ALA A 3 1.20 -24.28 20.38
N TYR A 4 0.83 -24.45 19.11
CA TYR A 4 -0.53 -24.20 18.64
C TYR A 4 -1.56 -25.17 19.22
N GLU A 5 -1.25 -26.48 19.29
CA GLU A 5 -2.19 -27.46 19.88
C GLU A 5 -2.50 -27.15 21.34
N VAL A 6 -1.50 -26.70 22.11
CA VAL A 6 -1.71 -26.28 23.50
C VAL A 6 -2.57 -25.02 23.58
N ALA A 7 -2.39 -24.06 22.68
CA ALA A 7 -3.21 -22.85 22.64
C ALA A 7 -4.67 -23.16 22.26
N LYS A 8 -4.87 -24.02 21.26
CA LYS A 8 -6.19 -24.48 20.80
C LYS A 8 -7.00 -25.10 21.93
N GLU A 9 -6.38 -25.95 22.75
CA GLU A 9 -7.02 -26.54 23.93
C GLU A 9 -7.46 -25.46 24.94
N ARG A 10 -6.59 -24.48 25.25
CA ARG A 10 -6.92 -23.39 26.18
C ARG A 10 -8.04 -22.47 25.70
N TYR A 11 -8.08 -22.16 24.40
CA TYR A 11 -9.16 -21.36 23.83
C TYR A 11 -10.49 -22.12 23.82
N ALA A 12 -10.45 -23.44 23.61
CA ALA A 12 -11.65 -24.27 23.68
C ALA A 12 -12.28 -24.29 25.09
N GLU A 13 -11.47 -24.23 26.16
CA GLU A 13 -11.96 -24.17 27.56
C GLU A 13 -12.84 -22.94 27.83
N ILE A 14 -12.66 -21.84 27.09
CA ILE A 14 -13.48 -20.62 27.18
C ILE A 14 -14.50 -20.48 26.05
N GLY A 15 -14.72 -21.55 25.27
CA GLY A 15 -15.72 -21.59 24.20
C GLY A 15 -15.28 -20.91 22.89
N VAL A 16 -13.98 -20.71 22.67
CA VAL A 16 -13.44 -20.11 21.44
C VAL A 16 -12.92 -21.20 20.49
N ASP A 17 -13.44 -21.21 19.27
CA ASP A 17 -12.94 -22.06 18.17
C ASP A 17 -11.87 -21.31 17.37
N THR A 18 -10.60 -21.67 17.57
CA THR A 18 -9.46 -21.02 16.92
C THR A 18 -9.39 -21.30 15.42
N GLU A 19 -9.84 -22.48 14.97
CA GLU A 19 -9.86 -22.81 13.53
C GLU A 19 -10.83 -21.91 12.80
N LYS A 20 -12.04 -21.75 13.37
CA LYS A 20 -13.05 -20.82 12.83
C LYS A 20 -12.56 -19.38 12.86
N ALA A 21 -11.88 -18.95 13.91
CA ALA A 21 -11.32 -17.60 14.00
C ALA A 21 -10.25 -17.36 12.93
N ILE A 22 -9.33 -18.30 12.71
CA ILE A 22 -8.29 -18.22 11.67
C ILE A 22 -8.94 -18.23 10.27
N GLU A 23 -9.97 -19.06 10.05
CA GLU A 23 -10.72 -19.08 8.79
C GLU A 23 -11.38 -17.72 8.52
N GLN A 24 -11.98 -17.09 9.53
CA GLN A 24 -12.57 -15.75 9.40
C GLN A 24 -11.50 -14.69 9.15
N LEU A 25 -10.37 -14.74 9.87
CA LEU A 25 -9.25 -13.82 9.71
C LEU A 25 -8.68 -13.87 8.29
N SER A 26 -8.59 -15.07 7.69
CA SER A 26 -8.08 -15.24 6.32
C SER A 26 -8.91 -14.51 5.24
N LYS A 27 -10.15 -14.14 5.56
CA LYS A 27 -11.06 -13.41 4.65
C LYS A 27 -10.95 -11.89 4.80
N VAL A 28 -10.30 -11.40 5.86
CA VAL A 28 -10.10 -9.97 6.11
C VAL A 28 -9.01 -9.45 5.19
N LYS A 29 -9.32 -8.40 4.43
CA LYS A 29 -8.37 -7.73 3.55
C LYS A 29 -7.94 -6.42 4.18
N LEU A 30 -6.63 -6.22 4.29
CA LEU A 30 -6.03 -4.94 4.63
C LEU A 30 -5.78 -4.15 3.35
N SER A 31 -5.87 -2.83 3.41
CA SER A 31 -5.44 -1.93 2.35
C SER A 31 -4.13 -1.28 2.77
N ILE A 32 -3.04 -1.76 2.18
CA ILE A 32 -1.68 -1.38 2.56
C ILE A 32 -1.30 -0.15 1.75
N HIS A 33 -0.84 0.88 2.43
CA HIS A 33 -0.52 2.16 1.82
C HIS A 33 0.80 2.13 1.03
N SER A 34 0.75 2.51 -0.24
CA SER A 34 1.93 2.51 -1.12
C SER A 34 3.02 3.48 -0.67
N TRP A 35 2.62 4.59 -0.07
CA TRP A 35 3.51 5.72 0.24
C TRP A 35 4.53 5.49 1.35
N GLN A 36 4.48 4.34 2.01
CA GLN A 36 5.52 3.95 2.95
C GLN A 36 6.79 3.48 2.22
N GLY A 37 6.69 3.01 0.98
CA GLY A 37 7.86 2.51 0.25
C GLY A 37 8.79 3.62 -0.25
N ASP A 38 8.31 4.85 -0.34
CA ASP A 38 9.00 5.95 -0.98
C ASP A 38 8.89 7.27 -0.19
N ASP A 39 8.56 7.24 1.09
CA ASP A 39 8.41 8.44 1.92
C ASP A 39 7.44 9.50 1.34
N ILE A 40 6.38 9.07 0.64
CA ILE A 40 5.34 9.95 0.07
C ILE A 40 5.85 10.87 -1.05
N HIS A 41 6.93 10.51 -1.76
CA HIS A 41 7.44 11.33 -2.87
C HIS A 41 6.57 11.20 -4.13
N GLY A 42 6.12 9.98 -4.45
CA GLY A 42 5.40 9.69 -5.68
C GLY A 42 6.24 9.80 -6.94
N PHE A 43 5.55 9.76 -8.08
CA PHE A 43 6.18 9.72 -9.40
C PHE A 43 5.81 10.90 -10.29
N LEU A 44 4.72 11.62 -9.99
CA LEU A 44 4.33 12.80 -10.76
C LEU A 44 5.25 14.01 -10.53
N ASN A 45 5.62 14.27 -9.27
CA ASN A 45 6.51 15.36 -8.88
C ASN A 45 7.38 14.93 -7.68
N PRO A 46 8.33 14.00 -7.86
CA PRO A 46 9.09 13.42 -6.75
C PRO A 46 9.89 14.44 -5.94
N ASP A 47 10.33 15.54 -6.56
CA ASP A 47 11.12 16.58 -5.88
C ASP A 47 10.27 17.61 -5.11
N GLN A 48 8.94 17.44 -5.10
CA GLN A 48 8.03 18.39 -4.47
C GLN A 48 8.06 18.22 -2.94
N GLU A 49 8.31 19.33 -2.23
CA GLU A 49 8.31 19.32 -0.77
C GLU A 49 6.97 18.83 -0.22
N LEU A 50 7.06 18.01 0.84
CA LEU A 50 5.90 17.49 1.55
C LEU A 50 5.21 18.61 2.33
N THR A 51 3.93 18.84 2.05
CA THR A 51 3.13 19.87 2.75
C THR A 51 1.79 19.32 3.24
N GLY A 52 0.92 20.18 3.81
CA GLY A 52 -0.40 19.76 4.29
C GLY A 52 -0.42 19.26 5.75
N GLY A 53 0.62 19.61 6.53
CA GLY A 53 0.71 19.24 7.95
C GLY A 53 1.17 17.82 8.21
N ILE A 54 1.60 17.11 7.16
CA ILE A 54 2.20 15.78 7.23
C ILE A 54 3.73 15.88 7.11
N GLY A 55 4.43 14.88 7.63
CA GLY A 55 5.87 14.81 7.63
C GLY A 55 6.35 13.37 7.64
N VAL A 56 7.47 13.13 6.96
CA VAL A 56 8.26 11.90 7.08
C VAL A 56 9.57 12.27 7.80
N SER A 57 10.03 11.38 8.68
CA SER A 57 11.21 11.64 9.51
C SER A 57 12.17 10.46 9.47
N GLY A 58 13.47 10.76 9.48
CA GLY A 58 14.53 9.76 9.30
C GLY A 58 15.09 9.79 7.88
N ASN A 59 16.29 9.24 7.70
CA ASN A 59 16.99 9.18 6.42
C ASN A 59 17.49 7.74 6.19
N TYR A 60 16.62 6.76 6.40
CA TYR A 60 17.00 5.36 6.17
C TYR A 60 17.19 5.15 4.65
N PRO A 61 18.32 4.57 4.20
CA PRO A 61 18.58 4.45 2.78
C PRO A 61 17.68 3.39 2.13
N GLY A 62 17.47 3.50 0.82
CA GLY A 62 16.81 2.47 0.02
C GLY A 62 15.32 2.68 -0.26
N ILE A 63 14.81 3.91 -0.11
CA ILE A 63 13.46 4.25 -0.58
C ILE A 63 13.30 3.96 -2.08
N ALA A 64 12.10 3.54 -2.47
CA ALA A 64 11.74 3.40 -3.88
C ALA A 64 11.69 4.78 -4.56
N ARG A 65 12.18 4.84 -5.80
CA ARG A 65 12.22 6.06 -6.63
C ARG A 65 11.53 5.88 -7.96
N THR A 66 11.10 4.66 -8.27
CA THR A 66 10.42 4.31 -9.51
C THR A 66 9.23 3.38 -9.22
N PRO A 67 8.25 3.28 -10.15
CA PRO A 67 7.17 2.30 -10.03
C PRO A 67 7.69 0.86 -9.90
N ASP A 68 8.77 0.52 -10.62
CA ASP A 68 9.37 -0.82 -10.60
C ASP A 68 10.05 -1.12 -9.26
N GLU A 69 10.76 -0.14 -8.66
CA GLU A 69 11.32 -0.30 -7.31
C GLU A 69 10.20 -0.48 -6.27
N LEU A 70 9.17 0.37 -6.32
CA LEU A 70 8.07 0.35 -5.34
C LEU A 70 7.26 -0.94 -5.43
N THR A 71 6.98 -1.44 -6.64
CA THR A 71 6.24 -2.71 -6.80
C THR A 71 7.04 -3.93 -6.36
N GLN A 72 8.37 -3.91 -6.49
CA GLN A 72 9.25 -4.95 -5.94
C GLN A 72 9.23 -4.94 -4.40
N ASP A 73 9.31 -3.75 -3.79
CA ASP A 73 9.23 -3.61 -2.33
C ASP A 73 7.86 -4.05 -1.80
N LEU A 74 6.78 -3.70 -2.51
CA LEU A 74 5.43 -4.15 -2.19
C LEU A 74 5.28 -5.67 -2.33
N HIS A 75 5.87 -6.28 -3.37
CA HIS A 75 5.85 -7.73 -3.55
C HIS A 75 6.54 -8.44 -2.37
N GLU A 76 7.75 -8.02 -2.01
CA GLU A 76 8.47 -8.59 -0.87
C GLU A 76 7.67 -8.42 0.42
N GLY A 77 7.16 -7.20 0.69
CA GLY A 77 6.33 -6.93 1.86
C GLY A 77 5.08 -7.81 1.92
N LEU A 78 4.37 -7.97 0.79
CA LEU A 78 3.18 -8.82 0.70
C LEU A 78 3.51 -10.31 0.88
N SER A 79 4.68 -10.77 0.43
CA SER A 79 5.10 -12.18 0.59
C SER A 79 5.26 -12.57 2.07
N LEU A 80 5.54 -11.58 2.93
CA LEU A 80 5.73 -11.75 4.37
C LEU A 80 4.44 -11.56 5.18
N ILE A 81 3.36 -11.07 4.56
CA ILE A 81 2.09 -10.79 5.23
C ILE A 81 1.04 -11.86 4.84
N PRO A 82 0.53 -12.66 5.80
CA PRO A 82 -0.45 -13.70 5.48
C PRO A 82 -1.79 -13.16 4.98
N GLY A 83 -2.21 -13.64 3.81
CA GLY A 83 -3.53 -13.36 3.24
C GLY A 83 -3.45 -12.81 1.83
N LYS A 84 -4.58 -12.32 1.31
CA LYS A 84 -4.65 -11.59 0.04
C LYS A 84 -5.23 -10.20 0.28
N HIS A 85 -4.39 -9.19 0.15
CA HIS A 85 -4.69 -7.83 0.55
C HIS A 85 -4.94 -6.91 -0.65
N LYS A 86 -4.97 -5.62 -0.36
CA LYS A 86 -5.06 -4.55 -1.36
C LYS A 86 -3.91 -3.58 -1.17
N ILE A 87 -3.61 -2.83 -2.22
CA ILE A 87 -2.74 -1.66 -2.17
C ILE A 87 -3.59 -0.39 -2.29
N GLN A 88 -3.34 0.57 -1.41
CA GLN A 88 -3.93 1.90 -1.46
C GLN A 88 -2.96 2.87 -2.14
N LEU A 89 -3.39 3.44 -3.26
CA LEU A 89 -2.62 4.39 -4.07
C LEU A 89 -3.13 5.81 -3.88
N HIS A 90 -2.24 6.78 -4.08
CA HIS A 90 -2.57 8.20 -4.24
C HIS A 90 -2.44 8.63 -5.70
N THR A 91 -3.13 9.72 -6.10
CA THR A 91 -2.95 10.36 -7.42
C THR A 91 -1.48 10.62 -7.77
N LEU A 92 -0.65 10.98 -6.77
CA LEU A 92 0.79 11.22 -6.96
C LEU A 92 1.62 10.01 -7.45
N TYR A 93 1.07 8.80 -7.40
CA TYR A 93 1.67 7.56 -7.93
C TYR A 93 1.28 7.24 -9.38
N ALA A 94 0.59 8.14 -10.07
CA ALA A 94 0.30 7.96 -11.50
C ALA A 94 1.59 7.73 -12.30
N VAL A 95 1.57 6.77 -13.22
CA VAL A 95 2.70 6.43 -14.10
C VAL A 95 2.40 6.99 -15.48
N THR A 96 3.11 8.05 -15.85
CA THR A 96 2.83 8.85 -17.05
C THR A 96 4.03 8.88 -18.00
N ASP A 97 3.76 9.05 -19.30
CA ASP A 97 4.78 9.23 -20.35
C ASP A 97 5.25 10.69 -20.48
N ARG A 98 4.48 11.61 -19.92
CA ARG A 98 4.73 13.06 -19.90
C ARG A 98 4.37 13.65 -18.55
N LYS A 99 4.88 14.85 -18.28
CA LYS A 99 4.48 15.60 -17.08
C LYS A 99 2.98 15.94 -17.16
N LYS A 100 2.25 15.66 -16.07
CA LYS A 100 0.83 15.97 -15.86
C LYS A 100 0.64 16.67 -14.51
N ASP A 101 -0.28 17.63 -14.43
CA ASP A 101 -0.83 18.13 -13.16
C ASP A 101 -1.93 17.15 -12.66
N PHE A 102 -2.31 17.21 -11.38
CA PHE A 102 -3.25 16.28 -10.75
C PHE A 102 -4.64 16.29 -11.40
N ASP A 103 -5.05 17.40 -12.01
CA ASP A 103 -6.32 17.52 -12.75
C ASP A 103 -6.28 16.92 -14.16
N GLU A 104 -5.10 16.53 -14.65
CA GLU A 104 -4.90 15.87 -15.95
C GLU A 104 -4.75 14.35 -15.83
N VAL A 105 -4.65 13.83 -14.59
CA VAL A 105 -4.47 12.40 -14.31
C VAL A 105 -5.77 11.65 -14.57
N GLY A 106 -5.67 10.58 -15.36
CA GLY A 106 -6.79 9.72 -15.75
C GLY A 106 -6.56 8.24 -15.44
N PRO A 107 -7.57 7.37 -15.65
CA PRO A 107 -7.46 5.94 -15.43
C PRO A 107 -6.31 5.27 -16.21
N GLU A 108 -5.96 5.79 -17.38
CA GLU A 108 -4.87 5.30 -18.21
C GLU A 108 -3.50 5.38 -17.51
N ASP A 109 -3.31 6.38 -16.65
CA ASP A 109 -2.07 6.58 -15.90
C ASP A 109 -1.91 5.59 -14.73
N PHE A 110 -2.94 4.79 -14.45
CA PHE A 110 -2.92 3.69 -13.48
C PHE A 110 -2.90 2.32 -14.14
N LYS A 111 -2.75 2.24 -15.47
CA LYS A 111 -2.69 0.96 -16.18
C LYS A 111 -1.58 0.05 -15.64
N TYR A 112 -0.40 0.63 -15.41
CA TYR A 112 0.75 -0.07 -14.81
C TYR A 112 0.35 -0.77 -13.49
N TRP A 113 -0.28 -0.02 -12.58
CA TRP A 113 -0.74 -0.54 -11.30
C TRP A 113 -1.81 -1.61 -11.44
N VAL A 114 -2.75 -1.43 -12.38
CA VAL A 114 -3.82 -2.40 -12.63
C VAL A 114 -3.26 -3.72 -13.19
N ASP A 115 -2.28 -3.65 -14.10
CA ASP A 115 -1.63 -4.84 -14.64
C ASP A 115 -0.84 -5.57 -13.54
N TRP A 116 0.00 -4.84 -12.80
CA TRP A 116 0.74 -5.40 -11.65
C TRP A 116 -0.18 -6.02 -10.60
N ALA A 117 -1.25 -5.33 -10.21
CA ALA A 117 -2.18 -5.84 -9.19
C ALA A 117 -2.89 -7.13 -9.62
N LYS A 118 -3.14 -7.30 -10.93
CA LYS A 118 -3.69 -8.56 -11.47
C LYS A 118 -2.67 -9.69 -11.41
N GLU A 119 -1.41 -9.41 -11.72
CA GLU A 119 -0.32 -10.38 -11.65
C GLU A 119 -0.08 -10.85 -10.21
N GLU A 120 -0.06 -9.91 -9.26
CA GLU A 120 0.08 -10.19 -7.81
C GLU A 120 -1.21 -10.77 -7.18
N GLY A 121 -2.36 -10.61 -7.83
CA GLY A 121 -3.65 -11.05 -7.31
C GLY A 121 -4.13 -10.23 -6.10
N VAL A 122 -3.77 -8.94 -6.06
CA VAL A 122 -4.21 -7.97 -5.04
C VAL A 122 -5.29 -7.03 -5.58
N GLY A 123 -6.07 -6.43 -4.68
CA GLY A 123 -6.97 -5.34 -5.07
C GLY A 123 -6.29 -3.98 -5.02
N LEU A 124 -6.92 -2.97 -5.62
CA LEU A 124 -6.48 -1.57 -5.54
C LEU A 124 -7.58 -0.70 -4.90
N ASP A 125 -7.17 0.19 -4.00
CA ASP A 125 -7.96 1.31 -3.51
C ASP A 125 -7.26 2.63 -3.92
N MET A 126 -8.02 3.73 -4.01
CA MET A 126 -7.53 4.99 -4.56
C MET A 126 -7.87 6.19 -3.67
N ASN A 127 -6.91 7.09 -3.53
CA ASN A 127 -7.06 8.40 -2.88
C ASN A 127 -6.70 9.53 -3.85
N GLY A 128 -7.47 10.62 -3.79
CA GLY A 128 -7.04 11.89 -4.34
C GLY A 128 -5.83 12.45 -3.58
N THR A 129 -4.94 13.17 -4.27
CA THR A 129 -3.85 13.91 -3.61
C THR A 129 -4.22 15.39 -3.51
N PHE A 130 -4.39 15.87 -2.28
CA PHE A 130 -4.82 17.25 -1.98
C PHE A 130 -3.81 17.97 -1.06
N PHE A 131 -2.53 17.67 -1.24
CA PHE A 131 -1.39 18.25 -0.55
C PHE A 131 -0.20 18.32 -1.52
N SER A 132 0.93 18.90 -1.09
CA SER A 132 2.16 18.98 -1.91
C SER A 132 1.91 19.53 -3.32
N HIS A 133 1.11 20.59 -3.43
CA HIS A 133 0.80 21.20 -4.71
C HIS A 133 0.63 22.72 -4.57
N PRO A 134 1.16 23.56 -5.49
CA PRO A 134 1.06 25.02 -5.39
C PRO A 134 -0.36 25.59 -5.29
N LYS A 135 -1.38 24.85 -5.77
CA LYS A 135 -2.79 25.25 -5.68
C LYS A 135 -3.41 24.98 -4.30
N VAL A 136 -2.76 24.19 -3.43
CA VAL A 136 -3.23 23.91 -2.07
C VAL A 136 -2.64 24.98 -1.14
N LYS A 137 -3.49 25.88 -0.68
CA LYS A 137 -3.10 26.96 0.24
C LYS A 137 -3.13 26.45 1.69
N HIS A 138 -2.12 26.84 2.47
CA HIS A 138 -2.06 26.64 3.92
C HIS A 138 -3.02 27.55 4.67
#